data_AF-A0A379LL76-F1
#
_entry.id   AF-A0A379LL76-F1
#
_cell.length_a   1.000
_cell.length_b   1.000
_cell.length_c   1.000
_cell.angle_alpha   90.00
_cell.angle_beta   90.00
_cell.angle_gamma   90.00
#
_symmetry.space_group_name_H-M   'P 1'
#
loop_
_entity.id
_entity.type
_entity.pdbx_description
1 polymer ?
#
loop_
_entity_poly.entity_id
_entity_poly.type
_entity_poly.pdbx_seq_one_letter_code
_entity_poly.pdbx_strand_id
1 'polypeptide(L)'
;MDFIHSTFLGLENRYHIRNLIIGALFVILSWGVLDYSLAAASVSIEDSYIYIVKAYFVVCALLYPYSKFAYDWVWDFLFGESEWFVGGLLLLIVWYFKLIIRLMLYTLSIFIAPIGLIILYFENR
;
A
#
# COMPACT_ATOMS: atom_id res chain seq x y z
N MET A 1 20.09 20.39 -4.77
CA MET A 1 19.63 19.08 -5.31
C MET A 1 18.80 18.35 -4.24
N ASP A 2 18.11 19.11 -3.37
CA ASP A 2 17.69 18.61 -2.06
C ASP A 2 16.18 18.43 -1.94
N PHE A 3 15.40 18.87 -2.93
CA PHE A 3 13.93 18.84 -2.93
C PHE A 3 13.36 17.43 -3.23
N ILE A 4 14.02 16.67 -4.12
CA ILE A 4 13.59 15.30 -4.48
C ILE A 4 13.97 14.33 -3.36
N HIS A 5 15.16 14.49 -2.77
CA HIS A 5 15.56 13.69 -1.61
C HIS A 5 14.67 13.97 -0.39
N SER A 6 14.25 15.22 -0.21
CA SER A 6 13.37 15.56 0.91
C SER A 6 11.90 15.12 0.72
N THR A 7 11.40 15.10 -0.53
CA THR A 7 9.99 14.77 -0.80
C THR A 7 9.75 13.28 -1.07
N PHE A 8 10.71 12.57 -1.70
CA PHE A 8 10.54 11.15 -2.06
C PHE A 8 11.34 10.18 -1.17
N LEU A 9 12.41 10.65 -0.52
CA LEU A 9 13.38 9.84 0.24
C LEU A 9 13.50 10.23 1.73
N GLY A 10 12.60 11.07 2.25
CA GLY A 10 12.56 11.43 3.68
C GLY A 10 12.10 10.31 4.62
N LEU A 11 11.63 9.18 4.08
CA LEU A 11 11.26 7.98 4.86
C LEU A 11 12.50 7.14 5.18
N GLU A 12 12.58 6.55 6.38
CA GLU A 12 13.61 5.57 6.70
C GLU A 12 13.71 4.50 5.60
N ASN A 13 14.90 4.40 4.99
CA ASN A 13 15.13 3.61 3.78
C ASN A 13 14.69 2.14 3.93
N ARG A 14 14.79 1.60 5.15
CA ARG A 14 14.38 0.23 5.50
C ARG A 14 12.86 0.05 5.51
N TYR A 15 12.09 1.06 5.92
CA TYR A 15 10.62 1.00 5.97
C TYR A 15 10.03 1.11 4.56
N HIS A 16 10.59 1.99 3.72
CA HIS A 16 10.18 2.17 2.33
C HIS A 16 10.34 0.87 1.51
N ILE A 17 11.53 0.24 1.56
CA ILE A 17 11.83 -0.98 0.81
C ILE A 17 10.90 -2.14 1.22
N ARG A 18 10.63 -2.30 2.53
CA ARG A 18 9.73 -3.37 3.01
C ARG A 18 8.31 -3.22 2.46
N ASN A 19 7.77 -2.01 2.50
CA ASN A 19 6.42 -1.78 1.99
C ASN A 19 6.36 -1.86 0.47
N LEU A 20 7.42 -1.49 -0.24
CA LEU A 20 7.52 -1.69 -1.69
C LEU A 20 7.54 -3.17 -2.06
N ILE A 21 8.29 -4.01 -1.34
CA ILE A 21 8.27 -5.47 -1.55
C ILE A 21 6.87 -6.05 -1.32
N ILE A 22 6.16 -5.59 -0.28
CA ILE A 22 4.78 -6.01 -0.01
C ILE A 22 3.83 -5.54 -1.12
N GLY A 23 3.98 -4.30 -1.60
CA GLY A 23 3.22 -3.77 -2.72
C GLY A 23 3.44 -4.59 -4.00
N ALA A 24 4.69 -4.93 -4.30
CA ALA A 24 5.05 -5.78 -5.45
C ALA A 24 4.45 -7.18 -5.34
N LEU A 25 4.41 -7.76 -4.14
CA LEU A 25 3.73 -9.04 -3.90
C LEU A 25 2.23 -8.96 -4.24
N PHE A 26 1.56 -7.87 -3.86
CA PHE A 26 0.15 -7.65 -4.19
C PHE A 26 -0.09 -7.48 -5.70
N VAL A 27 0.85 -6.87 -6.44
CA VAL A 27 0.75 -6.81 -7.92
C VAL A 27 0.74 -8.21 -8.51
N ILE A 28 1.70 -9.05 -8.13
CA ILE A 28 1.84 -10.41 -8.65
C ILE A 28 0.57 -11.22 -8.36
N LEU A 29 0.05 -11.12 -7.13
CA LEU A 29 -1.20 -11.78 -6.75
C LEU A 29 -2.40 -11.26 -7.55
N SER A 30 -2.52 -9.94 -7.71
CA SER A 30 -3.64 -9.33 -8.46
C SER A 30 -3.63 -9.71 -9.94
N TRP A 31 -2.45 -9.78 -10.57
CA TRP A 31 -2.31 -10.26 -11.95
C TRP A 31 -2.66 -11.74 -12.06
N GLY A 32 -2.22 -12.58 -11.14
CA GLY A 32 -2.57 -14.01 -11.14
C GLY A 32 -4.08 -14.24 -11.03
N VAL A 33 -4.78 -13.44 -10.19
CA VAL A 33 -6.24 -13.49 -10.07
C VAL A 33 -6.92 -13.02 -11.37
N LEU A 34 -6.43 -11.94 -11.98
CA LEU A 34 -6.95 -11.45 -13.26
C LEU A 34 -6.80 -12.51 -14.36
N ASP A 35 -5.61 -13.07 -14.53
CA ASP A 35 -5.32 -14.06 -15.57
C ASP A 35 -6.16 -15.34 -15.37
N TYR A 36 -6.35 -15.79 -14.13
CA TYR A 36 -7.26 -16.89 -13.81
C TYR A 36 -8.72 -16.55 -14.14
N SER A 37 -9.18 -15.35 -13.80
CA SER A 37 -10.56 -14.93 -14.05
C SER A 37 -10.88 -14.80 -15.54
N LEU A 38 -9.91 -14.35 -16.35
CA LEU A 38 -10.03 -14.25 -17.80
C LEU A 38 -10.09 -15.64 -18.45
N ALA A 39 -9.27 -16.58 -17.98
CA ALA A 39 -9.30 -17.96 -18.45
C ALA A 39 -10.62 -18.67 -18.10
N ALA A 40 -11.21 -18.36 -16.94
CA ALA A 40 -12.46 -18.94 -16.48
C ALA A 40 -13.71 -18.32 -17.14
N ALA A 41 -13.67 -17.03 -17.52
CA ALA A 41 -14.87 -16.31 -17.93
C ALA A 41 -15.31 -16.58 -19.38
N SER A 42 -14.47 -17.13 -20.26
CA SER A 42 -14.77 -17.25 -21.71
C SER A 42 -15.26 -15.95 -22.38
N VAL A 43 -14.99 -14.80 -21.74
CA VAL A 43 -15.32 -13.47 -22.24
C VAL A 43 -14.09 -12.92 -22.96
N SER A 44 -14.25 -12.55 -24.23
CA SER A 44 -13.22 -11.83 -24.99
C SER A 44 -13.21 -10.36 -24.58
N ILE A 45 -12.50 -10.05 -23.50
CA ILE A 45 -12.14 -8.66 -23.15
C ILE A 45 -11.02 -8.21 -24.11
N GLU A 46 -11.10 -6.99 -24.62
CA GLU A 46 -10.05 -6.42 -25.46
C GLU A 46 -8.72 -6.39 -24.71
N ASP A 47 -7.65 -6.90 -25.34
CA ASP A 47 -6.32 -6.98 -24.75
C ASP A 47 -5.83 -5.62 -24.22
N SER A 48 -6.20 -4.52 -24.89
CA SER A 48 -5.86 -3.15 -24.48
C SER A 48 -6.34 -2.81 -23.07
N TYR A 49 -7.56 -3.21 -22.70
CA TYR A 49 -8.13 -2.93 -21.39
C TYR A 49 -7.38 -3.69 -20.28
N ILE A 50 -6.95 -4.92 -20.57
CA ILE A 50 -6.18 -5.75 -19.62
C ILE A 50 -4.85 -5.07 -19.29
N TYR A 51 -4.13 -4.54 -20.28
CA TYR A 51 -2.87 -3.82 -20.05
C TYR A 51 -3.06 -2.56 -19.20
N ILE A 52 -4.14 -1.80 -19.41
CA ILE A 52 -4.45 -0.60 -18.62
C ILE A 52 -4.70 -0.98 -17.15
N VAL A 53 -5.49 -2.01 -16.90
CA VAL A 53 -5.76 -2.50 -15.54
C VAL A 53 -4.47 -3.02 -14.88
N LYS A 54 -3.63 -3.74 -15.63
CA LYS A 54 -2.34 -4.21 -15.12
C LYS A 54 -1.41 -3.05 -14.75
N ALA A 55 -1.35 -2.01 -15.57
CA ALA A 55 -0.58 -0.80 -15.29
C ALA A 55 -1.11 -0.05 -14.05
N TYR A 56 -2.42 0.03 -13.87
CA TYR A 56 -3.04 0.64 -12.68
C TYR A 56 -2.56 -0.03 -11.38
N PHE A 57 -2.51 -1.36 -11.33
CA PHE A 57 -2.00 -2.09 -10.16
C PHE A 57 -0.53 -1.78 -9.85
N VAL A 58 0.31 -1.64 -10.88
CA VAL A 58 1.72 -1.25 -10.70
C VAL A 58 1.84 0.15 -10.10
N VAL A 59 1.04 1.11 -10.57
CA VAL A 59 1.00 2.47 -10.01
C VAL A 59 0.56 2.43 -8.55
N CYS A 60 -0.52 1.70 -8.22
CA CYS A 60 -0.97 1.53 -6.85
C CYS A 60 0.10 0.94 -5.92
N ALA A 61 0.91 0.00 -6.43
CA ALA A 61 2.03 -0.60 -5.69
C ALA A 61 3.17 0.39 -5.39
N LEU A 62 3.48 1.26 -6.35
CA LEU A 62 4.48 2.33 -6.15
C LEU A 62 3.98 3.38 -5.14
N LEU A 63 2.67 3.65 -5.12
CA LEU A 63 2.05 4.60 -4.20
C LEU A 63 1.80 4.01 -2.80
N TYR A 64 1.73 2.68 -2.69
CA TYR A 64 1.42 1.96 -1.46
C TYR A 64 2.31 2.33 -0.24
N PRO A 65 3.65 2.49 -0.35
CA PRO A 65 4.46 2.91 0.80
C PRO A 65 4.01 4.25 1.40
N TYR A 66 3.56 5.19 0.56
CA TYR A 66 3.10 6.51 1.00
C TYR A 66 1.73 6.44 1.67
N SER A 67 0.80 5.66 1.10
CA SER A 67 -0.52 5.42 1.70
C SER A 67 -0.40 4.76 3.07
N LYS A 68 0.55 3.82 3.21
CA LYS A 68 0.80 3.13 4.47
C LYS A 68 1.42 4.05 5.52
N PHE A 69 2.34 4.93 5.11
CA PHE A 69 2.88 5.96 5.98
C PHE A 69 1.78 6.90 6.51
N ALA A 70 0.88 7.39 5.65
CA ALA A 70 -0.24 8.23 6.07
C ALA A 70 -1.12 7.53 7.13
N TYR A 71 -1.40 6.24 6.94
CA TYR A 71 -2.15 5.46 7.93
C TYR A 71 -1.40 5.35 9.26
N ASP A 72 -0.10 5.02 9.22
CA ASP A 72 0.68 4.85 10.45
C ASP A 72 0.76 6.18 11.21
N TRP A 73 0.96 7.30 10.51
CA TRP A 73 0.91 8.63 11.10
C TRP A 73 -0.45 8.94 11.78
N VAL A 74 -1.57 8.64 11.12
CA VAL A 74 -2.92 8.82 11.71
C VAL A 74 -3.11 7.89 12.91
N TRP A 75 -2.64 6.66 12.83
CA TRP A 75 -2.78 5.68 13.89
C TRP A 75 -1.98 6.08 15.13
N ASP A 76 -0.74 6.51 14.93
CA ASP A 76 0.13 7.01 16.00
C ASP A 76 -0.43 8.29 16.62
N PHE A 77 -1.03 9.18 15.81
CA PHE A 77 -1.74 10.36 16.31
C PHE A 77 -2.96 10.02 17.19
N LEU A 78 -3.74 9.00 16.83
CA LEU A 78 -4.95 8.61 17.56
C LEU A 78 -4.66 7.78 18.82
N PHE A 79 -3.73 6.84 18.74
CA PHE A 79 -3.50 5.83 19.78
C PHE A 79 -2.22 6.04 20.59
N GLY A 80 -1.34 6.95 20.17
CA GLY A 80 -0.03 7.19 20.80
C GLY A 80 0.85 5.94 20.86
N GLU A 81 1.90 5.98 21.69
CA GLU A 81 2.82 4.86 21.95
C GLU A 81 2.21 3.75 22.84
N SER A 82 0.94 3.38 22.61
CA SER A 82 0.32 2.30 23.39
C SER A 82 0.71 0.93 22.84
N GLU A 83 1.62 0.24 23.55
CA GLU A 83 1.96 -1.15 23.27
C GLU A 83 0.89 -2.10 23.84
N TRP A 84 -0.09 -2.47 23.02
CA TRP A 84 -1.11 -3.45 23.40
C TRP A 84 -0.52 -4.86 23.37
N PHE A 85 -0.13 -5.39 24.53
CA PHE A 85 0.31 -6.78 24.68
C PHE A 85 -0.91 -7.71 24.74
N VAL A 86 -1.38 -8.08 23.56
CA VAL A 86 -2.53 -8.97 23.37
C VAL A 86 -2.04 -10.43 23.35
N GLY A 87 -2.75 -11.36 23.97
CA GLY A 87 -2.37 -12.79 24.01
C GLY A 87 -3.21 -13.68 23.08
N GLY A 88 -2.62 -14.78 22.60
CA GLY A 88 -3.34 -15.90 21.98
C GLY A 88 -4.19 -15.55 20.74
N LEU A 89 -5.47 -15.97 20.75
CA LEU A 89 -6.42 -15.77 19.63
C LEU A 89 -6.58 -14.29 19.24
N LEU A 90 -6.51 -13.39 20.21
CA LEU A 90 -6.66 -11.96 19.96
C LEU A 90 -5.48 -11.40 19.13
N LEU A 91 -4.27 -11.98 19.23
CA LEU A 91 -3.14 -11.62 18.33
C LEU A 91 -3.45 -11.95 16.88
N LEU A 92 -4.05 -13.11 16.61
CA LEU A 92 -4.44 -13.51 15.26
C LEU A 92 -5.48 -12.55 14.67
N ILE A 93 -6.46 -12.15 15.49
CA ILE A 93 -7.48 -11.17 15.08
C ILE A 93 -6.84 -9.82 14.74
N VAL A 94 -5.98 -9.30 15.61
CA VAL A 94 -5.27 -8.02 15.35
C VAL A 94 -4.42 -8.12 14.09
N TRP A 95 -3.72 -9.23 13.89
CA TRP A 95 -2.89 -9.45 12.71
C TRP A 95 -3.74 -9.52 11.42
N TYR A 96 -4.89 -10.19 11.49
CA TYR A 96 -5.86 -10.27 10.40
C TYR A 96 -6.43 -8.89 10.04
N PHE A 97 -6.82 -8.09 11.03
CA PHE A 97 -7.24 -6.70 10.81
C PHE A 97 -6.13 -5.87 10.15
N LYS A 98 -4.89 -5.98 10.64
CA LYS A 98 -3.74 -5.30 10.02
C LYS A 98 -3.53 -5.74 8.58
N LEU A 99 -3.83 -6.99 8.21
CA LEU A 99 -3.73 -7.48 6.84
C LEU A 99 -4.83 -6.88 5.95
N ILE A 100 -6.09 -6.88 6.42
CA ILE A 100 -7.21 -6.27 5.69
C ILE A 100 -6.93 -4.79 5.41
N ILE A 101 -6.45 -4.05 6.41
CA ILE A 101 -6.14 -2.62 6.27
C ILE A 101 -5.08 -2.41 5.19
N ARG A 102 -4.04 -3.26 5.15
CA ARG A 102 -3.00 -3.20 4.09
C ARG A 102 -3.59 -3.43 2.70
N LEU A 103 -4.53 -4.38 2.54
CA LEU A 103 -5.23 -4.61 1.27
C LEU A 103 -6.10 -3.42 0.86
N MET A 104 -6.81 -2.81 1.81
CA MET A 104 -7.63 -1.62 1.56
C MET A 104 -6.75 -0.44 1.13
N LEU A 105 -5.63 -0.21 1.83
CA LEU A 105 -4.66 0.84 1.50
C LEU A 105 -4.02 0.63 0.13
N TYR A 106 -3.79 -0.61 -0.29
CA TYR A 106 -3.29 -0.92 -1.62
C TYR A 106 -4.29 -0.54 -2.72
N THR A 107 -5.57 -0.88 -2.52
CA THR A 107 -6.62 -0.59 -3.52
C THR A 107 -6.97 0.90 -3.59
N LEU A 108 -6.96 1.58 -2.45
CA LEU A 108 -7.24 3.02 -2.32
C LEU A 108 -5.98 3.88 -2.40
N SER A 109 -4.85 3.30 -2.79
CA SER A 109 -3.54 3.95 -2.71
C SER A 109 -3.50 5.26 -3.48
N ILE A 110 -4.19 5.36 -4.61
CA ILE A 110 -4.22 6.56 -5.44
C ILE A 110 -4.86 7.78 -4.75
N PHE A 111 -5.78 7.56 -3.80
CA PHE A 111 -6.45 8.61 -3.05
C PHE A 111 -5.73 8.97 -1.76
N ILE A 112 -5.10 7.99 -1.11
CA ILE A 112 -4.48 8.15 0.21
C ILE A 112 -3.02 8.58 0.09
N ALA A 113 -2.30 8.14 -0.95
CA ALA A 113 -0.90 8.52 -1.17
C ALA A 113 -0.67 10.03 -1.30
N PRO A 114 -1.52 10.84 -1.98
CA PRO A 114 -1.37 12.29 -1.99
C PRO A 114 -1.33 12.91 -0.58
N ILE A 115 -2.14 12.38 0.35
CA ILE A 115 -2.15 12.83 1.75
C ILE A 115 -0.82 12.47 2.42
N GLY A 116 -0.34 11.24 2.22
CA GLY A 116 0.96 10.79 2.74
C GLY A 116 2.14 11.61 2.23
N LEU A 117 2.13 12.00 0.95
CA LEU A 117 3.14 12.88 0.36
C LEU A 117 3.12 14.29 0.95
N ILE A 118 1.92 14.84 1.21
CA ILE A 118 1.78 16.16 1.85
C ILE A 118 2.32 16.11 3.29
N ILE A 119 1.97 15.09 4.07
CA ILE A 119 2.48 14.92 5.45
C ILE A 119 4.00 14.85 5.44
N LEU A 120 4.58 14.03 4.56
CA LEU A 120 6.03 13.88 4.44
C LEU A 120 6.74 15.19 4.07
N TYR A 121 6.12 16.02 3.23
CA TYR A 121 6.65 17.34 2.87
C TYR A 121 6.70 18.31 4.06
N PHE A 122 5.72 18.26 4.96
CA PHE A 122 5.70 19.09 6.17
C PHE A 122 6.65 18.57 7.25
N GLU A 123 6.80 17.25 7.39
CA GLU A 123 7.69 16.61 8.36
C GLU A 123 9.18 16.92 8.06
N ASN A 124 9.53 17.06 6.77
CA ASN A 124 10.91 17.24 6.32
C ASN A 124 11.30 18.70 6.08
N ARG A 125 10.54 19.65 6.61
CA ARG A 125 10.78 21.09 6.50
C ARG A 125 11.08 21.70 7.87
#